data_AF-A0A800ESW3-F1
#
_entry.id   AF-A0A800ESW3-F1
#
_cell.length_a   1.000
_cell.length_b   1.000
_cell.length_c   1.000
_cell.angle_alpha   90.00
_cell.angle_beta   90.00
_cell.angle_gamma   90.00
#
_symmetry.space_group_name_H-M   'P 1'
#
loop_
_entity.id
_entity.type
_entity.pdbx_description
1 polymer ?
#
loop_
_entity_poly.entity_id
_entity_poly.type
_entity_poly.pdbx_seq_one_letter_code
_entity_poly.pdbx_strand_id
1 'polypeptide(L)'
;MPTMNNMPGIKKWLSWVGRSGQARNWAAAGLVALSATFSLLFVDRIQAPQYVGGGATNWSPPEVVSPALADAQLPIEVNERIEQWMVRFTTSRQPAFEVMLSRGGLYSDMIRGKLSDRGMPEELVYLAMIESGFHTDARSYVAATGMWQFMDPTARAYGLRIDQYVDERRDPVRATDAALDYLSDLYQRYGSWYLAAAAYNAGPTRVSLAVARYSDGRMGDENVYWEIIDHLPKETVQYVPKLLAARNLARSAALYGLDVTLEDPYVYDLVWAPGGSSLEEVGKRMGLSDGRMRELNPQLIRGVTPPGGVYPLRVPVGQAYTAMSALAGHDLRSRLADD
;
A
#
# COMPACT_ATOMS: atom_id res chain seq x y z
N MET A 1 36.40 21.00 -6.33
CA MET A 1 37.57 20.13 -6.61
C MET A 1 38.11 19.66 -5.26
N PRO A 2 38.43 18.36 -5.08
CA PRO A 2 39.23 17.55 -5.99
C PRO A 2 38.46 16.42 -6.71
N THR A 3 39.07 15.95 -7.80
CA THR A 3 38.54 15.07 -8.85
C THR A 3 38.94 13.60 -8.66
N MET A 4 38.11 12.69 -9.19
CA MET A 4 38.17 11.22 -9.13
C MET A 4 39.36 10.56 -9.90
N ASN A 5 40.57 11.10 -9.81
CA ASN A 5 41.73 10.57 -10.58
C ASN A 5 42.81 9.82 -9.76
N ASN A 6 42.52 9.39 -8.53
CA ASN A 6 43.48 8.63 -7.72
C ASN A 6 42.91 7.31 -7.18
N MET A 7 42.62 6.36 -8.07
CA MET A 7 42.50 4.94 -7.71
C MET A 7 43.58 4.09 -8.41
N PRO A 8 44.46 3.36 -7.68
CA PRO A 8 45.66 2.71 -8.20
C PRO A 8 45.45 1.53 -9.19
N GLY A 9 44.21 1.10 -9.45
CA GLY A 9 43.92 -0.10 -10.24
C GLY A 9 43.90 0.10 -11.77
N ILE A 10 43.52 1.29 -12.24
CA ILE A 10 43.24 1.53 -13.67
C ILE A 10 44.53 1.70 -14.51
N LYS A 11 45.62 2.17 -13.90
CA LYS A 11 46.91 2.34 -14.59
C LYS A 11 47.63 1.02 -14.90
N LYS A 12 47.33 -0.08 -14.18
CA LYS A 12 47.91 -1.41 -14.44
C LYS A 12 47.22 -2.16 -15.60
N TRP A 13 45.95 -1.87 -15.87
CA TRP A 13 45.19 -2.50 -16.94
C TRP A 13 45.53 -1.91 -18.31
N LEU A 14 45.64 -0.58 -18.39
CA LEU A 14 46.03 0.13 -19.63
C LEU A 14 47.47 -0.14 -20.07
N SER A 15 48.38 -0.53 -19.15
CA SER A 15 49.75 -0.90 -19.51
C SER A 15 49.90 -2.33 -20.05
N TRP A 16 48.90 -3.19 -19.84
CA TRP A 16 48.89 -4.58 -20.30
C TRP A 16 48.26 -4.72 -21.69
N VAL A 17 47.24 -3.92 -22.00
CA VAL A 17 46.57 -3.91 -23.32
C VAL A 17 47.41 -3.24 -24.43
N GLY A 18 48.44 -2.48 -24.07
CA GLY A 18 49.29 -1.75 -25.02
C GLY A 18 50.53 -2.49 -25.55
N ARG A 19 50.76 -3.76 -25.20
CA ARG A 19 51.98 -4.50 -25.61
C ARG A 19 51.71 -5.97 -25.98
N SER A 20 50.92 -6.17 -27.04
CA SER A 20 51.04 -7.37 -27.89
C SER A 20 50.21 -7.18 -29.17
N GLY A 21 50.90 -6.88 -30.27
CA GLY A 21 50.32 -6.97 -31.61
C GLY A 21 50.26 -8.43 -32.06
N GLN A 22 49.21 -8.77 -32.81
CA GLN A 22 48.83 -10.10 -33.35
C GLN A 22 48.07 -10.98 -32.33
N ALA A 23 46.91 -11.58 -32.58
CA ALA A 23 46.11 -11.83 -33.78
C ALA A 23 44.64 -12.06 -33.35
N ARG A 24 43.66 -11.45 -34.04
CA ARG A 24 42.62 -12.10 -34.87
C ARG A 24 42.30 -13.56 -34.48
N ASN A 25 41.00 -13.80 -34.23
CA ASN A 25 40.29 -15.07 -33.95
C ASN A 25 40.16 -15.50 -32.48
N TRP A 26 39.38 -14.75 -31.68
CA TRP A 26 38.58 -15.31 -30.58
C TRP A 26 37.30 -14.48 -30.38
N ALA A 27 36.33 -14.63 -31.29
CA ALA A 27 35.00 -14.00 -31.19
C ALA A 27 33.88 -14.98 -30.76
N ALA A 28 34.21 -16.17 -30.25
CA ALA A 28 33.19 -17.20 -29.95
C ALA A 28 33.33 -17.93 -28.60
N ALA A 29 34.24 -17.52 -27.71
CA ALA A 29 34.44 -18.21 -26.42
C ALA A 29 34.47 -17.28 -25.19
N GLY A 30 34.24 -15.98 -25.34
CA GLY A 30 34.22 -14.99 -24.25
C GLY A 30 32.84 -14.67 -23.67
N LEU A 31 31.77 -15.31 -24.18
CA LEU A 31 30.37 -14.95 -23.85
C LEU A 31 29.65 -15.96 -22.94
N VAL A 32 30.37 -16.91 -22.35
CA VAL A 32 29.78 -17.95 -21.46
C VAL A 32 30.41 -17.98 -20.05
N ALA A 33 31.38 -17.11 -19.74
CA ALA A 33 32.09 -17.14 -18.45
C ALA A 33 32.14 -15.78 -17.72
N LEU A 34 31.06 -15.00 -17.78
CA LEU A 34 30.84 -13.83 -16.91
C LEU A 34 29.46 -13.85 -16.23
N SER A 35 28.85 -15.05 -16.07
CA SER A 35 27.55 -15.25 -15.41
C SER A 35 27.63 -15.75 -13.96
N ALA A 36 28.80 -15.77 -13.31
CA ALA A 36 28.91 -16.42 -11.99
C ALA A 36 29.69 -15.66 -10.90
N THR A 37 30.11 -14.40 -11.11
CA THR A 37 30.87 -13.65 -10.08
C THR A 37 30.36 -12.22 -9.80
N PHE A 38 29.17 -11.85 -10.29
CA PHE A 38 28.56 -10.55 -10.01
C PHE A 38 27.33 -10.59 -9.08
N SER A 39 27.11 -11.72 -8.39
CA SER A 39 25.93 -11.93 -7.53
C SER A 39 26.19 -11.86 -6.02
N LEU A 40 27.31 -11.26 -5.55
CA LEU A 40 27.66 -11.29 -4.11
C LEU A 40 28.11 -9.95 -3.49
N LEU A 41 27.84 -8.79 -4.10
CA LEU A 41 28.24 -7.50 -3.49
C LEU A 41 27.20 -6.36 -3.49
N PHE A 42 25.92 -6.62 -3.72
CA PHE A 42 24.86 -5.63 -3.44
C PHE A 42 23.62 -6.30 -2.85
N VAL A 43 23.77 -6.85 -1.64
CA VAL A 43 22.68 -7.00 -0.68
C VAL A 43 23.06 -6.12 0.51
N ASP A 44 23.09 -4.81 0.28
CA ASP A 44 23.10 -3.84 1.35
C ASP A 44 22.21 -2.66 0.92
N ARG A 45 21.15 -2.46 1.70
CA ARG A 45 20.25 -1.29 1.74
C ARG A 45 20.17 -0.44 0.47
N ILE A 46 19.22 -0.75 -0.40
CA ILE A 46 18.71 0.22 -1.37
C ILE A 46 17.47 0.88 -0.74
N GLN A 47 17.70 2.02 -0.09
CA GLN A 47 16.64 3.03 0.06
C GLN A 47 16.18 3.43 -1.34
N ALA A 48 14.87 3.38 -1.57
CA ALA A 48 14.28 3.82 -2.84
C ALA A 48 14.75 5.26 -3.17
N PRO A 49 15.14 5.55 -4.42
CA PRO A 49 15.57 6.90 -4.80
C PRO A 49 14.43 7.90 -4.57
N GLN A 50 14.72 8.93 -3.78
CA GLN A 50 13.84 10.09 -3.63
C GLN A 50 13.69 10.77 -5.00
N TYR A 51 12.47 10.79 -5.52
CA TYR A 51 12.14 11.54 -6.72
C TYR A 51 12.10 13.04 -6.36
N VAL A 52 13.11 13.78 -6.81
CA VAL A 52 13.18 15.24 -6.65
C VAL A 52 12.42 15.88 -7.81
N GLY A 53 11.29 16.50 -7.50
CA GLY A 53 10.43 17.18 -8.47
C GLY A 53 9.53 18.24 -7.85
N GLY A 54 10.16 19.35 -7.42
CA GLY A 54 9.61 20.73 -7.42
C GLY A 54 8.19 21.00 -6.92
N GLY A 55 8.08 21.30 -5.63
CA GLY A 55 6.89 21.90 -5.00
C GLY A 55 6.99 21.82 -3.48
N ALA A 56 7.70 22.77 -2.88
CA ALA A 56 8.09 22.72 -1.47
C ALA A 56 6.88 22.68 -0.51
N THR A 57 6.76 21.60 0.25
CA THR A 57 6.57 21.66 1.70
C THR A 57 7.70 20.87 2.33
N ASN A 58 8.47 21.50 3.22
CA ASN A 58 9.47 20.83 4.04
C ASN A 58 8.75 19.84 4.96
N TRP A 59 8.58 18.61 4.50
CA TRP A 59 8.12 17.49 5.32
C TRP A 59 9.33 16.59 5.59
N SER A 60 9.67 16.47 6.86
CA SER A 60 10.55 15.43 7.38
C SER A 60 9.71 14.62 8.36
N PRO A 61 9.72 13.28 8.28
CA PRO A 61 8.98 12.46 9.23
C PRO A 61 9.51 12.74 10.64
N PRO A 62 8.64 12.84 11.67
CA PRO A 62 9.11 12.97 13.03
C PRO A 62 9.91 11.72 13.41
N GLU A 63 11.17 11.93 13.74
CA GLU A 63 11.98 10.96 14.46
C GLU A 63 11.32 10.80 15.84
N VAL A 64 11.04 9.55 16.23
CA VAL A 64 10.33 9.11 17.45
C VAL A 64 8.81 8.88 17.27
N VAL A 65 8.47 7.65 16.86
CA VAL A 65 7.19 7.00 17.20
C VAL A 65 7.07 7.01 18.72
N SER A 66 6.01 7.61 19.27
CA SER A 66 5.80 7.68 20.72
C SER A 66 5.81 6.27 21.33
N PRO A 67 6.57 6.02 22.43
CA PRO A 67 6.61 4.71 23.10
C PRO A 67 5.25 4.19 23.60
N ALA A 68 4.21 5.04 23.64
CA ALA A 68 2.86 4.70 24.10
C ALA A 68 2.09 3.73 23.18
N LEU A 69 2.67 3.37 22.04
CA LEU A 69 2.02 2.59 20.98
C LEU A 69 2.39 1.09 21.02
N ALA A 70 3.51 0.69 21.64
CA ALA A 70 4.10 -0.63 21.44
C ALA A 70 3.25 -1.89 21.83
N ASP A 71 2.10 -1.74 22.50
CA ASP A 71 1.17 -2.85 22.85
C ASP A 71 -0.32 -2.46 22.70
N ALA A 72 -0.63 -1.45 21.87
CA ALA A 72 -1.99 -0.94 21.77
C ALA A 72 -2.95 -1.99 21.20
N GLN A 73 -4.01 -2.33 21.94
CA GLN A 73 -5.13 -3.17 21.47
C GLN A 73 -6.43 -2.37 21.60
N LEU A 74 -7.36 -2.58 20.68
CA LEU A 74 -8.72 -2.03 20.87
C LEU A 74 -9.40 -2.75 22.05
N PRO A 75 -10.03 -2.04 22.99
CA PRO A 75 -10.72 -2.66 24.13
C PRO A 75 -11.76 -3.71 23.68
N ILE A 76 -11.86 -4.82 24.42
CA ILE A 76 -12.89 -5.83 24.19
C ILE A 76 -14.20 -5.31 24.79
N GLU A 77 -15.03 -4.74 23.93
CA GLU A 77 -16.34 -4.22 24.29
C GLU A 77 -17.47 -5.12 23.77
N VAL A 78 -18.51 -5.28 24.60
CA VAL A 78 -19.76 -5.92 24.23
C VAL A 78 -20.90 -5.01 24.68
N ASN A 79 -21.65 -4.51 23.70
CA ASN A 79 -22.87 -3.75 23.94
C ASN A 79 -23.87 -3.99 22.81
N GLU A 80 -25.12 -3.57 23.02
CA GLU A 80 -26.22 -3.84 22.10
C GLU A 80 -25.93 -3.37 20.66
N ARG A 81 -25.21 -2.25 20.48
CA ARG A 81 -24.88 -1.73 19.14
C ARG A 81 -23.88 -2.62 18.41
N ILE A 82 -22.93 -3.20 19.15
CA ILE A 82 -21.95 -4.15 18.62
C ILE A 82 -22.66 -5.47 18.30
N GLU A 83 -23.47 -5.98 19.22
CA GLU A 83 -24.25 -7.22 19.05
C GLU A 83 -25.18 -7.14 17.83
N GLN A 84 -25.87 -6.02 17.62
CA GLN A 84 -26.71 -5.81 16.44
C GLN A 84 -25.92 -5.95 15.12
N TRP A 85 -24.68 -5.48 15.08
CA TRP A 85 -23.82 -5.67 13.91
C TRP A 85 -23.32 -7.10 13.79
N MET A 86 -22.97 -7.75 14.90
CA MET A 86 -22.59 -9.17 14.89
C MET A 86 -23.72 -10.03 14.32
N VAL A 87 -24.95 -9.84 14.80
CA VAL A 87 -26.14 -10.53 14.28
C VAL A 87 -26.32 -10.26 12.79
N ARG A 88 -26.16 -9.02 12.32
CA ARG A 88 -26.27 -8.71 10.88
C ARG A 88 -25.23 -9.47 10.07
N PHE A 89 -23.97 -9.48 10.53
CA PHE A 89 -22.86 -10.16 9.84
C PHE A 89 -22.95 -11.69 9.88
N THR A 90 -23.70 -12.29 10.80
CA THR A 90 -23.93 -13.74 10.86
C THR A 90 -25.31 -14.16 10.34
N THR A 91 -26.11 -13.23 9.82
CA THR A 91 -27.44 -13.52 9.25
C THR A 91 -27.61 -12.82 7.90
N SER A 92 -28.34 -11.71 7.86
CA SER A 92 -28.72 -10.97 6.65
C SER A 92 -27.55 -10.52 5.77
N ARG A 93 -26.34 -10.37 6.34
CA ARG A 93 -25.12 -9.95 5.63
C ARG A 93 -24.04 -11.03 5.60
N GLN A 94 -24.33 -12.25 6.04
CA GLN A 94 -23.34 -13.32 6.13
C GLN A 94 -22.57 -13.56 4.82
N PRO A 95 -23.22 -13.75 3.66
CA PRO A 95 -22.49 -14.01 2.42
C PRO A 95 -21.54 -12.87 2.03
N ALA A 96 -21.96 -11.62 2.24
CA ALA A 96 -21.11 -10.46 1.96
C ALA A 96 -19.95 -10.36 2.96
N PHE A 97 -20.19 -10.72 4.22
CA PHE A 97 -19.16 -10.71 5.26
C PHE A 97 -18.10 -11.79 5.06
N GLU A 98 -18.50 -13.00 4.67
CA GLU A 98 -17.57 -14.08 4.31
C GLU A 98 -16.68 -13.69 3.12
N VAL A 99 -17.24 -13.03 2.11
CA VAL A 99 -16.45 -12.47 0.98
C VAL A 99 -15.45 -11.42 1.46
N MET A 100 -15.84 -10.52 2.36
CA MET A 100 -14.93 -9.52 2.94
C MET A 100 -13.82 -10.17 3.77
N LEU A 101 -14.13 -11.23 4.52
CA LEU A 101 -13.14 -12.00 5.28
C LEU A 101 -12.17 -12.74 4.36
N SER A 102 -12.68 -13.41 3.33
CA SER A 102 -11.90 -14.12 2.32
C SER A 102 -10.88 -13.19 1.66
N ARG A 103 -11.34 -12.03 1.16
CA ARG A 103 -10.48 -10.99 0.58
C ARG A 103 -9.46 -10.42 1.57
N GLY A 104 -9.76 -10.48 2.87
CA GLY A 104 -8.82 -10.11 3.92
C GLY A 104 -7.49 -10.86 3.83
N GLY A 105 -7.48 -12.08 3.27
CA GLY A 105 -6.25 -12.85 3.03
C GLY A 105 -5.23 -12.14 2.14
N LEU A 106 -5.67 -11.33 1.16
CA LEU A 106 -4.77 -10.58 0.28
C LEU A 106 -3.91 -9.57 1.05
N TYR A 107 -4.50 -8.82 1.99
CA TYR A 107 -3.88 -7.59 2.50
C TYR A 107 -3.67 -7.55 4.01
N SER A 108 -4.34 -8.39 4.79
CA SER A 108 -4.34 -8.25 6.25
C SER A 108 -2.95 -8.38 6.85
N ASP A 109 -2.12 -9.29 6.36
CA ASP A 109 -0.76 -9.48 6.89
C ASP A 109 0.14 -8.27 6.57
N MET A 110 0.02 -7.72 5.36
CA MET A 110 0.72 -6.48 4.98
C MET A 110 0.29 -5.29 5.85
N ILE A 111 -1.01 -5.14 6.10
CA ILE A 111 -1.55 -4.06 6.93
C ILE A 111 -1.13 -4.24 8.40
N ARG A 112 -1.25 -5.45 8.96
CA ARG A 112 -0.85 -5.75 10.35
C ARG A 112 0.64 -5.55 10.57
N GLY A 113 1.50 -5.95 9.63
CA GLY A 113 2.93 -5.67 9.70
C GLY A 113 3.20 -4.15 9.80
N LYS A 114 2.56 -3.35 8.95
CA LYS A 114 2.66 -1.88 8.99
C LYS A 114 2.10 -1.24 10.26
N LEU A 115 1.04 -1.82 10.83
CA LEU A 115 0.48 -1.41 12.12
C LEU A 115 1.45 -1.71 13.26
N SER A 116 1.98 -2.94 13.30
CA SER A 116 2.98 -3.40 14.27
C SER A 116 4.24 -2.54 14.26
N ASP A 117 4.78 -2.24 13.07
CA ASP A 117 5.93 -1.35 12.88
C ASP A 117 5.71 0.06 13.45
N ARG A 118 4.44 0.50 13.55
CA ARG A 118 4.03 1.80 14.10
C ARG A 118 3.55 1.72 15.55
N GLY A 119 3.48 0.54 16.17
CA GLY A 119 2.82 0.31 17.45
C GLY A 119 1.31 0.64 17.41
N MET A 120 0.66 0.49 16.28
CA MET A 120 -0.79 0.73 16.20
C MET A 120 -1.54 -0.57 16.45
N PRO A 121 -2.77 -0.53 17.00
CA PRO A 121 -3.58 -1.73 17.15
C PRO A 121 -3.78 -2.44 15.81
N GLU A 122 -3.38 -3.70 15.74
CA GLU A 122 -3.52 -4.53 14.54
C GLU A 122 -4.99 -4.69 14.12
N GLU A 123 -5.93 -4.55 15.06
CA GLU A 123 -7.36 -4.57 14.79
C GLU A 123 -7.85 -3.39 13.94
N LEU A 124 -7.05 -2.34 13.77
CA LEU A 124 -7.38 -1.27 12.82
C LEU A 124 -7.40 -1.76 11.37
N VAL A 125 -6.87 -2.95 11.06
CA VAL A 125 -7.04 -3.62 9.76
C VAL A 125 -8.52 -3.76 9.37
N TYR A 126 -9.43 -3.90 10.35
CA TYR A 126 -10.86 -4.03 10.09
C TYR A 126 -11.50 -2.72 9.62
N LEU A 127 -10.82 -1.57 9.71
CA LEU A 127 -11.27 -0.33 9.07
C LEU A 127 -11.30 -0.48 7.54
N ALA A 128 -10.23 -1.00 6.92
CA ALA A 128 -10.20 -1.29 5.48
C ALA A 128 -11.31 -2.28 5.07
N MET A 129 -11.63 -3.24 5.95
CA MET A 129 -12.75 -4.15 5.74
C MET A 129 -14.10 -3.43 5.75
N ILE A 130 -14.38 -2.57 6.73
CA ILE A 130 -15.70 -1.93 6.82
C ILE A 130 -15.88 -0.78 5.83
N GLU A 131 -14.79 -0.19 5.33
CA GLU A 131 -14.78 0.89 4.33
C GLU A 131 -15.11 0.37 2.93
N SER A 132 -14.37 -0.63 2.45
CA SER A 132 -14.57 -1.15 1.09
C SER A 132 -14.60 -2.67 0.99
N GLY A 133 -14.45 -3.39 2.11
CA GLY A 133 -14.26 -4.83 2.08
C GLY A 133 -12.91 -5.22 1.49
N PHE A 134 -11.88 -4.37 1.61
CA PHE A 134 -10.58 -4.53 0.95
C PHE A 134 -10.57 -4.38 -0.58
N HIS A 135 -11.62 -3.81 -1.19
CA HIS A 135 -11.60 -3.47 -2.61
C HIS A 135 -10.66 -2.29 -2.89
N THR A 136 -9.65 -2.51 -3.73
CA THR A 136 -8.69 -1.47 -4.17
C THR A 136 -9.27 -0.53 -5.22
N ASP A 137 -10.31 -0.94 -5.93
CA ASP A 137 -10.95 -0.17 -7.01
C ASP A 137 -12.29 0.47 -6.61
N ALA A 138 -12.73 0.26 -5.38
CA ALA A 138 -13.98 0.79 -4.84
C ALA A 138 -14.08 2.31 -5.02
N ARG A 139 -15.26 2.78 -5.43
CA ARG A 139 -15.55 4.22 -5.55
C ARG A 139 -16.95 4.52 -5.04
N SER A 140 -17.07 5.40 -4.05
CA SER A 140 -18.37 5.83 -3.52
C SER A 140 -19.06 6.87 -4.41
N TYR A 141 -20.33 7.13 -4.11
CA TYR A 141 -21.12 8.17 -4.77
C TYR A 141 -20.54 9.58 -4.60
N VAL A 142 -19.81 9.84 -3.50
CA VAL A 142 -19.08 11.09 -3.22
C VAL A 142 -17.59 11.03 -3.63
N ALA A 143 -17.20 10.02 -4.42
CA ALA A 143 -15.86 9.84 -4.95
C ALA A 143 -14.75 9.50 -3.93
N ALA A 144 -15.12 9.00 -2.75
CA ALA A 144 -14.20 8.26 -1.89
C ALA A 144 -13.69 7.04 -2.66
N THR A 145 -12.38 6.78 -2.67
CA THR A 145 -11.78 5.78 -3.57
C THR A 145 -10.82 4.83 -2.85
N GLY A 146 -10.82 3.58 -3.29
CA GLY A 146 -9.89 2.54 -2.91
C GLY A 146 -10.19 1.86 -1.58
N MET A 147 -9.22 1.07 -1.11
CA MET A 147 -9.34 0.21 0.05
C MET A 147 -9.70 0.95 1.33
N TRP A 148 -9.16 2.16 1.46
CA TRP A 148 -9.33 3.03 2.62
C TRP A 148 -10.36 4.14 2.41
N GLN A 149 -11.09 4.12 1.29
CA GLN A 149 -12.12 5.10 0.91
C GLN A 149 -11.67 6.56 1.10
N PHE A 150 -10.48 6.89 0.59
CA PHE A 150 -9.98 8.25 0.70
C PHE A 150 -10.73 9.24 -0.21
N MET A 151 -11.09 10.38 0.37
CA MET A 151 -11.42 11.58 -0.39
C MET A 151 -10.15 12.17 -1.03
N ASP A 152 -10.27 12.72 -2.24
CA ASP A 152 -9.13 13.26 -3.00
C ASP A 152 -8.30 14.30 -2.19
N PRO A 153 -8.91 15.32 -1.54
CA PRO A 153 -8.13 16.30 -0.77
C PRO A 153 -7.33 15.67 0.38
N THR A 154 -7.95 14.73 1.10
CA THR A 154 -7.29 14.03 2.21
C THR A 154 -6.17 13.14 1.70
N ALA A 155 -6.40 12.36 0.64
CA ALA A 155 -5.36 11.52 0.04
C ALA A 155 -4.12 12.33 -0.36
N ARG A 156 -4.31 13.49 -1.01
CA ARG A 156 -3.19 14.37 -1.39
C ARG A 156 -2.47 14.94 -0.17
N ALA A 157 -3.21 15.30 0.88
CA ALA A 157 -2.62 15.79 2.12
C ALA A 157 -1.69 14.75 2.77
N TYR A 158 -1.98 13.46 2.61
CA TYR A 158 -1.14 12.33 3.05
C TYR A 158 -0.25 11.76 1.94
N GLY A 159 0.10 12.58 0.94
CA GLY A 159 1.15 12.28 -0.03
C GLY A 159 0.79 11.30 -1.14
N LEU A 160 -0.48 10.94 -1.31
CA LEU A 160 -0.91 10.08 -2.41
C LEU A 160 -0.95 10.87 -3.73
N ARG A 161 -0.31 10.29 -4.76
CA ARG A 161 -0.38 10.78 -6.14
C ARG A 161 -1.73 10.43 -6.75
N ILE A 162 -2.42 11.47 -7.22
CA ILE A 162 -3.66 11.33 -7.99
C ILE A 162 -3.56 12.22 -9.23
N ASP A 163 -3.46 11.60 -10.39
CA ASP A 163 -3.44 12.26 -11.69
C ASP A 163 -4.14 11.40 -12.76
N GLN A 164 -3.98 11.80 -14.03
CA GLN A 164 -4.67 11.14 -15.14
C GLN A 164 -4.21 9.69 -15.43
N TYR A 165 -3.05 9.26 -14.92
CA TYR A 165 -2.49 7.92 -15.10
C TYR A 165 -2.47 7.10 -13.81
N VAL A 166 -2.28 7.77 -12.67
CA VAL A 166 -2.08 7.14 -11.37
C VAL A 166 -3.12 7.64 -10.36
N ASP A 167 -3.78 6.71 -9.67
CA ASP A 167 -4.58 6.99 -8.47
C ASP A 167 -4.11 6.11 -7.32
N GLU A 168 -3.16 6.61 -6.51
CA GLU A 168 -2.55 5.85 -5.41
C GLU A 168 -3.52 5.55 -4.26
N ARG A 169 -4.74 6.10 -4.26
CA ARG A 169 -5.80 5.62 -3.35
C ARG A 169 -6.14 4.16 -3.62
N ARG A 170 -5.93 3.69 -4.85
CA ARG A 170 -6.11 2.30 -5.26
C ARG A 170 -4.89 1.43 -4.99
N ASP A 171 -3.73 2.02 -4.68
CA ASP A 171 -2.53 1.26 -4.35
C ASP A 171 -2.66 0.70 -2.93
N PRO A 172 -2.75 -0.62 -2.73
CA PRO A 172 -2.98 -1.19 -1.40
C PRO A 172 -1.85 -0.85 -0.41
N VAL A 173 -0.61 -0.70 -0.87
CA VAL A 173 0.55 -0.43 0.00
C VAL A 173 0.59 1.06 0.34
N ARG A 174 0.53 1.95 -0.68
CA ARG A 174 0.64 3.40 -0.49
C ARG A 174 -0.58 3.96 0.23
N ALA A 175 -1.78 3.52 -0.12
CA ALA A 175 -3.00 3.93 0.57
C ALA A 175 -3.02 3.47 2.04
N THR A 176 -2.43 2.32 2.36
CA THR A 176 -2.29 1.87 3.75
C THR A 176 -1.34 2.77 4.52
N ASP A 177 -0.16 3.10 3.98
CA ASP A 177 0.75 4.04 4.65
C ASP A 177 0.05 5.37 4.94
N ALA A 178 -0.64 5.96 3.96
CA ALA A 178 -1.39 7.20 4.14
C ALA A 178 -2.53 7.08 5.17
N ALA A 179 -3.27 5.96 5.19
CA ALA A 179 -4.36 5.74 6.13
C ALA A 179 -3.87 5.61 7.57
N LEU A 180 -2.76 4.89 7.77
CA LEU A 180 -2.17 4.73 9.08
C LEU A 180 -1.55 6.03 9.60
N ASP A 181 -0.93 6.82 8.73
CA ASP A 181 -0.43 8.15 9.09
C ASP A 181 -1.59 9.06 9.50
N TYR A 182 -2.71 9.05 8.76
CA TYR A 182 -3.91 9.80 9.14
C TYR A 182 -4.51 9.33 10.47
N LEU A 183 -4.63 8.03 10.69
CA LEU A 183 -5.11 7.47 11.94
C LEU A 183 -4.20 7.81 13.13
N SER A 184 -2.88 7.85 12.92
CA SER A 184 -1.91 8.29 13.92
C SER A 184 -2.13 9.75 14.31
N ASP A 185 -2.33 10.65 13.34
CA ASP A 185 -2.62 12.06 13.62
C ASP A 185 -3.95 12.25 14.37
N LEU A 186 -4.97 11.47 14.01
CA LEU A 186 -6.25 11.45 14.72
C LEU A 186 -6.09 10.92 16.15
N TYR A 187 -5.29 9.88 16.35
CA TYR A 187 -5.01 9.36 17.69
C TYR A 187 -4.21 10.37 18.53
N GLN A 188 -3.19 11.02 17.98
CA GLN A 188 -2.45 12.08 18.67
C GLN A 188 -3.38 13.23 19.09
N ARG A 189 -4.39 13.53 18.29
CA ARG A 189 -5.39 14.56 18.60
C ARG A 189 -6.34 14.16 19.73
N TYR A 190 -6.81 12.91 19.74
CA TYR A 190 -7.90 12.50 20.64
C TYR A 190 -7.47 11.60 21.80
N GLY A 191 -6.29 10.99 21.74
CA GLY A 191 -5.81 9.95 22.66
C GLY A 191 -6.73 8.71 22.74
N SER A 192 -7.63 8.53 21.78
CA SER A 192 -8.62 7.45 21.75
C SER A 192 -8.77 6.94 20.31
N TRP A 193 -8.68 5.62 20.15
CA TRP A 193 -8.86 4.98 18.86
C TRP A 193 -10.33 4.99 18.42
N TYR A 194 -11.30 4.99 19.34
CA TYR A 194 -12.71 5.10 18.99
C TYR A 194 -13.04 6.50 18.46
N LEU A 195 -12.51 7.55 19.08
CA LEU A 195 -12.63 8.91 18.56
C LEU A 195 -11.85 9.08 17.24
N ALA A 196 -10.69 8.47 17.11
CA ALA A 196 -9.93 8.48 15.86
C ALA A 196 -10.72 7.81 14.72
N ALA A 197 -11.26 6.61 14.94
CA ALA A 197 -12.09 5.91 13.96
C ALA A 197 -13.36 6.70 13.61
N ALA A 198 -14.04 7.28 14.60
CA ALA A 198 -15.20 8.15 14.36
C ALA A 198 -14.82 9.39 13.52
N ALA A 199 -13.66 9.99 13.79
CA ALA A 199 -13.17 11.16 13.08
C ALA A 199 -12.67 10.84 11.66
N TYR A 200 -12.16 9.63 11.45
CA TYR A 200 -11.81 9.13 10.12
C TYR A 200 -13.04 9.15 9.20
N ASN A 201 -14.18 8.67 9.70
CA ASN A 201 -15.45 8.62 8.97
C ASN A 201 -16.17 9.98 8.88
N ALA A 202 -16.35 10.68 10.00
CA ALA A 202 -17.16 11.91 10.08
C ALA A 202 -16.39 13.20 9.78
N GLY A 203 -15.06 13.13 9.75
CA GLY A 203 -14.15 14.26 9.78
C GLY A 203 -13.86 14.75 11.21
N PRO A 204 -12.62 15.20 11.47
CA PRO A 204 -12.16 15.57 12.82
C PRO A 204 -12.89 16.79 13.40
N THR A 205 -13.26 17.77 12.56
CA THR A 205 -13.99 18.96 13.03
C THR A 205 -15.31 18.57 13.71
N ARG A 206 -16.03 17.62 13.13
CA ARG A 206 -17.33 17.21 13.66
C ARG A 206 -17.20 16.48 14.99
N VAL A 207 -16.24 15.55 15.09
CA VAL A 207 -15.97 14.83 16.34
C VAL A 207 -15.50 15.78 17.42
N SER A 208 -14.59 16.70 17.11
CA SER A 208 -14.12 17.73 18.06
C SER A 208 -15.26 18.60 18.60
N LEU A 209 -16.21 18.99 17.74
CA LEU A 209 -17.39 19.76 18.18
C LEU A 209 -18.31 18.95 19.09
N ALA A 210 -18.50 17.65 18.81
CA ALA A 210 -19.30 16.77 19.66
C ALA A 210 -18.64 16.56 21.02
N VAL A 211 -17.33 16.26 21.05
CA VAL A 211 -16.53 16.15 22.29
C VAL A 211 -16.60 17.43 23.12
N ALA A 212 -16.41 18.60 22.51
CA ALA A 212 -16.46 19.86 23.22
C ALA A 212 -17.83 20.17 23.84
N ARG A 213 -18.93 19.69 23.23
CA ARG A 213 -20.29 20.02 23.67
C ARG A 213 -20.88 18.99 24.63
N TYR A 214 -20.51 17.72 24.49
CA TYR A 214 -21.22 16.60 25.13
C TYR A 214 -20.34 15.77 26.07
N SER A 215 -19.04 16.04 26.16
CA SER A 215 -18.11 15.34 27.08
C SER A 215 -17.11 16.29 27.74
N ASP A 216 -17.46 17.58 27.86
CA ASP A 216 -16.65 18.64 28.47
C ASP A 216 -15.22 18.75 27.89
N GLY A 217 -15.04 18.38 26.62
CA GLY A 217 -13.74 18.42 25.97
C GLY A 217 -12.77 17.29 26.36
N ARG A 218 -13.22 16.26 27.08
CA ARG A 218 -12.36 15.16 27.53
C ARG A 218 -11.81 14.35 26.36
N MET A 219 -10.51 14.06 26.43
CA MET A 219 -9.73 13.28 25.46
C MET A 219 -8.90 12.23 26.21
N GLY A 220 -8.36 11.24 25.51
CA GLY A 220 -7.55 10.17 26.10
C GLY A 220 -8.34 9.02 26.70
N ASP A 221 -9.66 8.98 26.49
CA ASP A 221 -10.55 7.97 27.07
C ASP A 221 -11.52 7.45 26.01
N GLU A 222 -11.52 6.13 25.81
CA GLU A 222 -12.39 5.45 24.84
C GLU A 222 -13.89 5.60 25.20
N ASN A 223 -14.22 5.82 26.48
CA ASN A 223 -15.60 6.03 26.92
C ASN A 223 -16.23 7.31 26.36
N VAL A 224 -15.40 8.32 26.02
CA VAL A 224 -15.88 9.57 25.43
C VAL A 224 -16.62 9.31 24.12
N TYR A 225 -16.19 8.33 23.33
CA TYR A 225 -16.92 7.98 22.12
C TYR A 225 -18.37 7.58 22.42
N TRP A 226 -18.59 6.77 23.46
CA TRP A 226 -19.94 6.29 23.83
C TRP A 226 -20.82 7.41 24.39
N GLU A 227 -20.23 8.43 25.02
CA GLU A 227 -20.96 9.62 25.48
C GLU A 227 -21.44 10.50 24.33
N ILE A 228 -20.64 10.63 23.27
CA ILE A 228 -20.96 11.52 22.15
C ILE A 228 -21.70 10.82 21.00
N ILE A 229 -21.79 9.48 21.01
CA ILE A 229 -22.19 8.68 19.85
C ILE A 229 -23.51 9.14 19.24
N ASP A 230 -24.52 9.42 20.06
CA ASP A 230 -25.87 9.84 19.62
C ASP A 230 -25.92 11.29 19.07
N HIS A 231 -24.79 12.00 19.11
CA HIS A 231 -24.61 13.34 18.53
C HIS A 231 -23.79 13.34 17.23
N LEU A 232 -23.38 12.17 16.75
CA LEU A 232 -22.66 11.98 15.48
C LEU A 232 -23.62 11.71 14.30
N PRO A 233 -23.16 11.81 13.03
CA PRO A 233 -23.97 11.41 11.88
C PRO A 233 -24.45 9.96 12.01
N LYS A 234 -25.63 9.65 11.46
CA LYS A 234 -26.20 8.29 11.49
C LYS A 234 -25.25 7.20 11.01
N GLU A 235 -24.44 7.50 10.00
CA GLU A 235 -23.42 6.58 9.49
C GLU A 235 -22.30 6.35 10.52
N THR A 236 -21.78 7.43 11.10
CA THR A 236 -20.69 7.39 12.10
C THR A 236 -21.11 6.72 13.41
N VAL A 237 -22.37 6.91 13.85
CA VAL A 237 -22.96 6.20 15.01
C VAL A 237 -22.77 4.68 14.88
N GLN A 238 -22.82 4.17 13.66
CA GLN A 238 -22.69 2.74 13.38
C GLN A 238 -21.24 2.32 13.13
N TYR A 239 -20.32 3.26 12.91
CA TYR A 239 -18.99 3.00 12.37
C TYR A 239 -18.09 2.23 13.35
N VAL A 240 -17.91 2.73 14.58
CA VAL A 240 -17.12 2.03 15.61
C VAL A 240 -17.78 0.72 16.05
N PRO A 241 -19.11 0.63 16.30
CA PRO A 241 -19.75 -0.65 16.56
C PRO A 241 -19.54 -1.68 15.45
N LYS A 242 -19.61 -1.26 14.17
CA LYS A 242 -19.35 -2.13 13.01
C LYS A 242 -17.90 -2.61 12.99
N LEU A 243 -16.93 -1.74 13.28
CA LEU A 243 -15.52 -2.10 13.41
C LEU A 243 -15.30 -3.19 14.47
N LEU A 244 -15.83 -2.97 15.68
CA LEU A 244 -15.67 -3.88 16.81
C LEU A 244 -16.37 -5.22 16.56
N ALA A 245 -17.55 -5.20 15.93
CA ALA A 245 -18.26 -6.42 15.53
C ALA A 245 -17.46 -7.22 14.48
N ALA A 246 -16.91 -6.55 13.45
CA ALA A 246 -16.09 -7.18 12.44
C ALA A 246 -14.84 -7.83 13.06
N ARG A 247 -14.15 -7.12 13.95
CA ARG A 247 -13.02 -7.66 14.73
C ARG A 247 -13.42 -8.91 15.52
N ASN A 248 -14.50 -8.84 16.30
CA ASN A 248 -14.93 -9.92 17.18
C ASN A 248 -15.24 -11.20 16.38
N LEU A 249 -15.98 -11.07 15.28
CA LEU A 249 -16.32 -12.20 14.43
C LEU A 249 -15.11 -12.76 13.69
N ALA A 250 -14.25 -11.88 13.13
CA ALA A 250 -13.12 -12.31 12.34
C ALA A 250 -12.08 -13.12 13.16
N ARG A 251 -11.87 -12.78 14.44
CA ARG A 251 -10.98 -13.53 15.34
C ARG A 251 -11.47 -14.94 15.66
N SER A 252 -12.75 -15.24 15.41
CA SER A 252 -13.39 -16.50 15.80
C SER A 252 -14.42 -16.95 14.78
N ALA A 253 -14.13 -16.75 13.48
CA ALA A 253 -15.10 -16.92 12.40
C ALA A 253 -15.80 -18.29 12.43
N ALA A 254 -15.03 -19.37 12.60
CA ALA A 254 -15.56 -20.73 12.68
C ALA A 254 -16.52 -20.95 13.86
N LEU A 255 -16.27 -20.31 15.02
CA LEU A 255 -17.17 -20.41 16.19
C LEU A 255 -18.53 -19.73 15.95
N TYR A 256 -18.57 -18.77 15.02
CA TYR A 256 -19.78 -18.05 14.63
C TYR A 256 -20.44 -18.63 13.38
N GLY A 257 -20.01 -19.83 12.92
CA GLY A 257 -20.60 -20.51 11.77
C GLY A 257 -20.28 -19.86 10.42
N LEU A 258 -19.21 -19.06 10.36
CA LEU A 258 -18.72 -18.47 9.11
C LEU A 258 -17.75 -19.44 8.43
N ASP A 259 -18.03 -19.77 7.18
CA ASP A 259 -17.16 -20.62 6.35
C ASP A 259 -16.32 -19.75 5.43
N VAL A 260 -15.04 -19.59 5.76
CA VAL A 260 -14.15 -18.67 5.07
C VAL A 260 -12.84 -19.35 4.69
N THR A 261 -12.59 -19.42 3.39
CA THR A 261 -11.26 -19.66 2.85
C THR A 261 -10.63 -18.31 2.50
N LEU A 262 -9.49 -17.99 3.13
CA LEU A 262 -8.76 -16.75 2.85
C LEU A 262 -8.13 -16.82 1.45
N GLU A 263 -8.17 -15.70 0.74
CA GLU A 263 -7.42 -15.53 -0.50
C GLU A 263 -5.91 -15.51 -0.23
N ASP A 264 -5.11 -15.90 -1.24
CA ASP A 264 -3.65 -15.91 -1.13
C ASP A 264 -3.09 -14.48 -0.94
N PRO A 265 -2.04 -14.29 -0.13
CA PRO A 265 -1.47 -12.97 0.11
C PRO A 265 -1.06 -12.21 -1.17
N TYR A 266 -1.28 -10.89 -1.16
CA TYR A 266 -0.87 -9.97 -2.21
C TYR A 266 0.65 -9.79 -2.21
N VAL A 267 1.33 -10.62 -3.01
CA VAL A 267 2.79 -10.61 -3.17
C VAL A 267 3.20 -10.34 -4.62
N TYR A 268 4.33 -9.66 -4.79
CA TYR A 268 4.82 -9.23 -6.10
C TYR A 268 6.33 -8.95 -6.07
N ASP A 269 6.96 -9.05 -7.23
CA ASP A 269 8.27 -8.46 -7.49
C ASP A 269 8.12 -7.08 -8.14
N LEU A 270 9.20 -6.29 -8.15
CA LEU A 270 9.24 -4.99 -8.82
C LEU A 270 10.23 -4.99 -9.98
N VAL A 271 9.84 -4.37 -11.10
CA VAL A 271 10.71 -4.08 -12.23
C VAL A 271 10.56 -2.62 -12.68
N TRP A 272 11.64 -2.01 -13.16
CA TRP A 272 11.56 -0.67 -13.75
C TRP A 272 11.08 -0.76 -15.19
N ALA A 273 9.86 -0.32 -15.44
CA ALA A 273 9.25 -0.31 -16.76
C ALA A 273 9.38 1.07 -17.42
N PRO A 274 9.67 1.16 -18.73
CA PRO A 274 9.57 2.42 -19.47
C PRO A 274 8.18 3.04 -19.36
N GLY A 275 8.09 4.36 -19.43
CA GLY A 275 6.84 5.09 -19.44
C GLY A 275 6.01 4.77 -20.68
N GLY A 276 4.69 4.74 -20.54
CA GLY A 276 3.77 4.31 -21.60
C GLY A 276 3.69 2.79 -21.82
N SER A 277 4.34 1.98 -20.97
CA SER A 277 4.23 0.51 -21.04
C SER A 277 2.81 0.06 -20.71
N SER A 278 2.17 -0.67 -21.63
CA SER A 278 0.83 -1.25 -21.45
C SER A 278 0.86 -2.49 -20.57
N LEU A 279 0.04 -2.50 -19.51
CA LEU A 279 -0.11 -3.66 -18.62
C LEU A 279 -0.64 -4.90 -19.35
N GLU A 280 -1.52 -4.69 -20.32
CA GLU A 280 -2.11 -5.75 -21.13
C GLU A 280 -1.06 -6.40 -22.03
N GLU A 281 -0.30 -5.60 -22.76
CA GLU A 281 0.73 -6.11 -23.68
C GLU A 281 1.88 -6.79 -22.91
N VAL A 282 2.29 -6.23 -21.77
CA VAL A 282 3.29 -6.86 -20.89
C VAL A 282 2.76 -8.19 -20.37
N GLY A 283 1.53 -8.22 -19.84
CA GLY A 283 0.91 -9.45 -19.33
C GLY A 283 0.79 -10.55 -20.39
N LYS A 284 0.37 -10.18 -21.61
CA LYS A 284 0.26 -11.10 -22.75
C LYS A 284 1.60 -11.71 -23.13
N ARG A 285 2.67 -10.91 -23.18
CA ARG A 285 4.03 -11.38 -23.49
C ARG A 285 4.61 -12.27 -22.40
N MET A 286 4.20 -12.06 -21.16
CA MET A 286 4.56 -12.93 -20.03
C MET A 286 3.71 -14.21 -19.97
N GLY A 287 2.66 -14.34 -20.80
CA GLY A 287 1.73 -15.47 -20.75
C GLY A 287 0.83 -15.48 -19.52
N LEU A 288 0.55 -14.31 -18.93
CA LEU A 288 -0.33 -14.16 -17.78
C LEU A 288 -1.79 -14.15 -18.20
N SER A 289 -2.68 -14.50 -17.26
CA SER A 289 -4.12 -14.33 -17.46
C SER A 289 -4.50 -12.85 -17.61
N ASP A 290 -5.58 -12.63 -18.35
CA ASP A 290 -6.17 -11.30 -18.53
C ASP A 290 -6.46 -10.67 -17.18
N GLY A 291 -6.02 -9.42 -17.00
CA GLY A 291 -6.25 -8.66 -15.77
C GLY A 291 -5.21 -8.87 -14.67
N ARG A 292 -4.35 -9.91 -14.72
CA ARG A 292 -3.38 -10.15 -13.63
C ARG A 292 -2.45 -8.97 -13.38
N MET A 293 -1.96 -8.33 -14.44
CA MET A 293 -1.13 -7.12 -14.31
C MET A 293 -1.90 -5.92 -13.73
N ARG A 294 -3.21 -5.82 -13.98
CA ARG A 294 -4.08 -4.78 -13.41
C ARG A 294 -4.35 -5.02 -11.93
N GLU A 295 -4.58 -6.27 -11.53
CA GLU A 295 -4.73 -6.67 -10.12
C GLU A 295 -3.47 -6.31 -9.31
N LEU A 296 -2.29 -6.54 -9.90
CA LEU A 296 -1.02 -6.18 -9.27
C LEU A 296 -0.76 -4.68 -9.31
N ASN A 297 -1.31 -3.93 -10.26
CA ASN A 297 -1.09 -2.49 -10.40
C ASN A 297 -2.41 -1.70 -10.46
N PRO A 298 -3.26 -1.77 -9.40
CA PRO A 298 -4.60 -1.18 -9.41
C PRO A 298 -4.59 0.35 -9.47
N GLN A 299 -3.46 0.97 -9.12
CA GLN A 299 -3.24 2.42 -9.18
C GLN A 299 -3.03 2.95 -10.60
N LEU A 300 -2.64 2.10 -11.57
CA LEU A 300 -2.49 2.50 -12.97
C LEU A 300 -3.86 2.51 -13.67
N ILE A 301 -4.63 3.58 -13.44
CA ILE A 301 -6.04 3.68 -13.84
C ILE A 301 -6.29 3.67 -15.36
N ARG A 302 -5.25 3.92 -16.16
CA ARG A 302 -5.30 3.80 -17.64
C ARG A 302 -4.73 2.49 -18.17
N GLY A 303 -4.30 1.57 -17.30
CA GLY A 303 -3.65 0.33 -17.71
C GLY A 303 -2.30 0.53 -18.42
N VAL A 304 -1.68 1.69 -18.24
CA VAL A 304 -0.36 2.03 -18.80
C VAL A 304 0.48 2.76 -17.74
N THR A 305 1.80 2.56 -17.77
CA THR A 305 2.71 3.35 -16.92
C THR A 305 2.69 4.83 -17.35
N PRO A 306 2.89 5.80 -16.44
CA PRO A 306 2.96 7.21 -16.79
C PRO A 306 4.05 7.48 -17.84
N PRO A 307 3.80 8.36 -18.83
CA PRO A 307 4.80 8.70 -19.84
C PRO A 307 5.96 9.52 -19.24
N GLY A 308 7.08 9.58 -19.95
CA GLY A 308 8.18 10.53 -19.66
C GLY A 308 9.24 10.07 -18.66
N GLY A 309 9.32 8.77 -18.34
CA GLY A 309 10.35 8.24 -17.43
C GLY A 309 10.29 6.73 -17.29
N VAL A 310 10.86 6.20 -16.19
CA VAL A 310 10.63 4.82 -15.75
C VAL A 310 9.66 4.78 -14.58
N TYR A 311 8.94 3.68 -14.44
CA TYR A 311 7.94 3.48 -13.39
C TYR A 311 8.16 2.12 -12.71
N PRO A 312 8.06 2.03 -11.37
CA PRO A 312 8.18 0.75 -10.66
C PRO A 312 6.90 -0.07 -10.88
N LEU A 313 6.99 -1.09 -11.73
CA LEU A 313 5.89 -1.96 -12.12
C LEU A 313 5.90 -3.23 -11.26
N ARG A 314 4.75 -3.58 -10.69
CA ARG A 314 4.57 -4.82 -9.93
C ARG A 314 4.29 -5.98 -10.88
N VAL A 315 4.98 -7.09 -10.68
CA VAL A 315 4.88 -8.31 -11.49
C VAL A 315 4.77 -9.54 -10.57
N PRO A 316 4.30 -10.70 -11.06
CA PRO A 316 4.22 -11.89 -10.23
C PRO A 316 5.59 -12.28 -9.65
N VAL A 317 5.58 -12.80 -8.42
CA VAL A 317 6.79 -13.27 -7.74
C VAL A 317 7.54 -14.28 -8.60
N GLY A 318 8.86 -14.13 -8.69
CA GLY A 318 9.74 -14.97 -9.49
C GLY A 318 9.73 -14.66 -10.99
N GLN A 319 8.97 -13.66 -11.46
CA GLN A 319 8.83 -13.34 -12.89
C GLN A 319 9.50 -12.02 -13.30
N ALA A 320 10.32 -11.41 -12.45
CA ALA A 320 11.02 -10.17 -12.76
C ALA A 320 11.84 -10.24 -14.08
N TYR A 321 12.57 -11.33 -14.32
CA TYR A 321 13.35 -11.52 -15.56
C TYR A 321 12.46 -11.64 -16.80
N THR A 322 11.36 -12.40 -16.69
CA THR A 322 10.36 -12.55 -17.76
C THR A 322 9.73 -11.20 -18.09
N ALA A 323 9.39 -10.40 -17.08
CA ALA A 323 8.83 -9.08 -17.25
C ALA A 323 9.81 -8.11 -17.94
N MET A 324 11.08 -8.09 -17.52
CA MET A 324 12.12 -7.28 -18.19
C MET A 324 12.27 -7.65 -19.66
N SER A 325 12.23 -8.95 -19.99
CA SER A 325 12.28 -9.43 -21.37
C SER A 325 11.05 -8.98 -22.18
N ALA A 326 9.85 -9.07 -21.59
CA ALA A 326 8.60 -8.62 -22.22
C ALA A 326 8.60 -7.11 -22.52
N LEU A 327 9.17 -6.31 -21.61
CA LEU A 327 9.32 -4.85 -21.74
C LEU A 327 10.34 -4.47 -22.84
N ALA A 328 11.48 -5.17 -22.92
CA ALA A 328 12.50 -4.91 -23.93
C ALA A 328 12.01 -5.15 -25.37
N GLY A 329 11.12 -6.13 -25.58
CA GLY A 329 10.52 -6.38 -26.89
C GLY A 329 9.66 -5.23 -27.45
N HIS A 330 9.31 -4.23 -26.62
CA HIS A 330 8.55 -3.05 -27.04
C HIS A 330 9.45 -1.99 -27.69
N ASP A 331 10.66 -1.81 -27.17
CA ASP A 331 11.63 -0.80 -27.64
C ASP A 331 12.18 -1.16 -29.03
N LEU A 332 12.31 -2.46 -29.35
CA LEU A 332 12.75 -2.90 -30.68
C LEU A 332 11.70 -2.68 -31.78
N ARG A 333 10.40 -2.82 -31.48
CA ARG A 333 9.34 -2.64 -32.49
C ARG A 333 8.98 -1.18 -32.74
N SER A 334 9.06 -0.32 -31.73
CA SER A 334 8.85 1.12 -31.89
C SER A 334 9.96 1.75 -32.72
N ARG A 335 11.22 1.38 -32.47
CA ARG A 335 12.36 1.85 -33.29
C ARG A 335 12.33 1.38 -34.74
N LEU A 336 11.77 0.20 -35.03
CA LEU A 336 11.61 -0.31 -36.39
C LEU A 336 10.36 0.25 -37.12
N ALA A 337 9.47 0.96 -36.42
CA ALA A 337 8.28 1.56 -37.02
C ALA A 337 8.48 3.05 -37.37
N ASP A 338 9.54 3.66 -36.84
CA ASP A 338 9.95 5.06 -37.09
C ASP A 338 11.05 5.18 -38.17
N ASP A 339 11.49 4.05 -38.77
CA ASP A 339 12.44 3.95 -39.91
C ASP A 339 11.70 3.58 -41.21
#